data_AF-A0A2V9FV72-F1
#
_entry.id   AF-A0A2V9FV72-F1
#
_cell.length_a   1.000
_cell.length_b   1.000
_cell.length_c   1.000
_cell.angle_alpha   90.00
_cell.angle_beta   90.00
_cell.angle_gamma   90.00
#
_symmetry.space_group_name_H-M   'P 1'
#
loop_
_entity.id
_entity.type
_entity.pdbx_description
1 polymer ?
#
loop_
_entity_poly.entity_id
_entity_poly.type
_entity_poly.pdbx_seq_one_letter_code
_entity_poly.pdbx_strand_id
1 'polypeptide(L)'
;MIHDPDRLQQALGKATLARLIQGMAARLRFGQSLGGTLTLPGVSAEERSAIDHFLGRRPSSGTPLVVRLAEMERILCESGMCDSLVEAVQAIAGPIEDQRRARDSASQRWTNLFSSIEAAMADLPQYRGWLARIRSTGLLKKYSGDDCIFADILLRQALFVLRQLPQPAVPLAELATRTTGDSHALDAGKPLSTLCLQAIAHQQGLKLSRAADCRRQLWDLVGVVVDELSAPVLVLNLRGTASTLIGQLLNLMADSGEPCHLTVRQLRRADERVFGEWNSRTVSVCENPSVIAAAAQRLGPRSLPLICTAGQPASAAQLLLDLLCRTGCRLRYHGDLDPPGIAIANMLMQRLRPARSIRARCREAGKFREPVRRSLPAVRVFR
;
A
#
# COMPACT_ATOMS: atom_id res chain seq x y z
N MET A 1 43.22 -11.43 21.08
CA MET A 1 43.51 -12.70 20.42
C MET A 1 43.68 -13.81 21.46
N ILE A 2 43.30 -15.05 21.14
CA ILE A 2 43.58 -16.24 21.97
C ILE A 2 44.94 -16.78 21.57
N HIS A 3 45.86 -16.89 22.54
CA HIS A 3 47.24 -17.33 22.29
C HIS A 3 47.46 -18.81 22.61
N ASP A 4 46.68 -19.37 23.56
CA ASP A 4 46.75 -20.78 23.96
C ASP A 4 45.36 -21.34 24.27
N PRO A 5 44.66 -21.92 23.27
CA PRO A 5 43.29 -22.40 23.44
C PRO A 5 43.17 -23.62 24.36
N ASP A 6 44.19 -24.49 24.39
CA ASP A 6 44.17 -25.70 25.21
C ASP A 6 44.34 -25.37 26.69
N ARG A 7 45.27 -24.47 27.03
CA ARG A 7 45.41 -23.99 28.42
C ARG A 7 44.20 -23.19 28.87
N LEU A 8 43.59 -22.42 27.96
CA LEU A 8 42.36 -21.69 28.25
C LEU A 8 41.20 -22.65 28.56
N GLN A 9 41.04 -23.72 27.76
CA GLN A 9 40.03 -24.76 27.99
C GLN A 9 40.28 -25.51 29.32
N GLN A 10 41.53 -25.81 29.65
CA GLN A 10 41.89 -26.42 30.94
C GLN A 10 41.64 -25.49 32.13
N ALA A 11 41.83 -24.18 31.96
CA ALA A 11 41.65 -23.19 33.01
C ALA A 11 40.18 -22.84 33.25
N LEU A 12 39.42 -22.57 32.20
CA LEU A 12 38.05 -22.04 32.25
C LEU A 12 36.95 -23.05 31.87
N GLY A 13 37.28 -24.14 31.18
CA GLY A 13 36.33 -25.17 30.73
C GLY A 13 35.90 -26.17 31.81
N LYS A 14 36.23 -25.92 33.07
CA LYS A 14 35.87 -26.78 34.21
C LYS A 14 34.38 -26.64 34.54
N ALA A 15 33.70 -27.74 34.86
CA ALA A 15 32.29 -27.74 35.28
C ALA A 15 32.04 -26.82 36.50
N THR A 16 33.02 -26.73 37.40
CA THR A 16 33.00 -25.86 38.59
C THR A 16 33.05 -24.35 38.27
N LEU A 17 33.42 -23.95 37.05
CA LEU A 17 33.42 -22.56 36.58
C LEU A 17 32.27 -22.25 35.61
N ALA A 18 31.45 -23.24 35.24
CA ALA A 18 30.43 -23.10 34.21
C ALA A 18 29.40 -21.99 34.54
N ARG A 19 28.96 -21.86 35.79
CA ARG A 19 28.01 -20.79 36.21
C ARG A 19 28.63 -19.40 36.09
N LEU A 20 29.93 -19.26 36.37
CA LEU A 20 30.66 -18.00 36.23
C LEU A 20 30.76 -17.60 34.74
N ILE A 21 31.15 -18.56 33.87
CA ILE A 21 31.20 -18.37 32.42
C ILE A 21 29.82 -18.03 31.86
N GLN A 22 28.77 -18.76 32.26
CA GLN A 22 27.39 -18.48 31.84
C GLN A 22 26.89 -17.11 32.31
N GLY A 23 27.24 -16.68 33.52
CA GLY A 23 26.91 -15.35 34.03
C GLY A 23 27.58 -14.23 33.23
N MET A 24 28.85 -14.40 32.86
CA MET A 24 29.56 -13.47 31.98
C MET A 24 28.98 -13.49 30.56
N ALA A 25 28.69 -14.68 30.02
CA ALA A 25 28.06 -14.82 28.71
C ALA A 25 26.67 -14.18 28.67
N ALA A 26 25.88 -14.28 29.73
CA ALA A 26 24.59 -13.61 29.85
C ALA A 26 24.76 -12.08 29.83
N ARG A 27 25.73 -11.51 30.56
CA ARG A 27 26.03 -10.07 30.51
C ARG A 27 26.35 -9.60 29.09
N LEU A 28 27.22 -10.32 28.39
CA LEU A 28 27.56 -10.04 26.99
C LEU A 28 26.33 -10.13 26.07
N ARG A 29 25.46 -11.14 26.23
CA ARG A 29 24.21 -11.26 25.46
C ARG A 29 23.27 -10.06 25.65
N PHE A 30 23.26 -9.45 26.83
CA PHE A 30 22.49 -8.25 27.13
C PHE A 30 23.21 -6.93 26.77
N GLY A 31 24.37 -7.00 26.10
CA GLY A 31 25.15 -5.82 25.69
C GLY A 31 25.81 -5.10 26.86
N GLN A 32 26.04 -5.78 27.99
CA GLN A 32 26.80 -5.25 29.12
C GLN A 32 28.29 -5.58 28.96
N SER A 33 29.16 -4.65 29.39
CA SER A 33 30.59 -4.92 29.43
C SER A 33 30.93 -5.89 30.56
N LEU A 34 32.05 -6.62 30.42
CA LEU A 34 32.63 -7.43 31.51
C LEU A 34 33.43 -6.56 32.50
N GLY A 35 33.00 -5.31 32.71
CA GLY A 35 33.57 -4.43 33.73
C GLY A 35 32.97 -4.68 35.12
N GLY A 36 33.74 -4.32 36.15
CA GLY A 36 33.28 -4.35 37.54
C GLY A 36 33.20 -5.75 38.15
N THR A 37 32.12 -6.03 38.87
CA THR A 37 31.96 -7.28 39.63
C THR A 37 30.79 -8.12 39.14
N LEU A 38 30.93 -9.45 39.19
CA LEU A 38 29.85 -10.40 38.97
C LEU A 38 29.53 -11.10 40.29
N THR A 39 28.26 -11.01 40.69
CA THR A 39 27.76 -11.60 41.94
C THR A 39 27.11 -12.95 41.66
N LEU A 40 27.59 -14.00 42.30
CA LEU A 40 27.08 -15.36 42.17
C LEU A 40 26.37 -15.78 43.49
N PRO A 41 25.02 -15.89 43.49
CA PRO A 41 24.28 -16.41 44.64
C PRO A 41 24.33 -17.94 44.69
N GLY A 42 24.38 -18.51 45.90
CA GLY A 42 24.28 -19.96 46.12
C GLY A 42 25.37 -20.78 45.43
N VAL A 43 26.62 -20.34 45.52
CA VAL A 43 27.79 -21.05 44.97
C VAL A 43 28.14 -22.22 45.90
N SER A 44 28.36 -23.41 45.34
CA SER A 44 28.79 -24.59 46.10
C SER A 44 30.23 -24.43 46.63
N ALA A 45 30.62 -25.27 47.61
CA ALA A 45 31.98 -25.25 48.13
C ALA A 45 33.04 -25.56 47.05
N GLU A 46 32.73 -26.45 46.13
CA GLU A 46 33.61 -26.85 45.01
C GLU A 46 33.76 -25.73 43.97
N GLU A 47 32.64 -25.11 43.56
CA GLU A 47 32.65 -23.95 42.66
C GLU A 47 33.45 -22.79 43.28
N ARG A 48 33.25 -22.54 44.57
CA ARG A 48 33.98 -21.49 45.27
C ARG A 48 35.48 -21.77 45.34
N SER A 49 35.87 -22.98 45.72
CA SER A 49 37.27 -23.39 45.79
C SER A 49 37.94 -23.25 44.42
N ALA A 50 37.26 -23.62 43.34
CA ALA A 50 37.75 -23.46 41.97
C ALA A 50 37.94 -21.98 41.59
N ILE A 51 37.00 -21.10 41.96
CA ILE A 51 37.08 -19.65 41.69
C ILE A 51 38.21 -19.01 42.52
N ASP A 52 38.32 -19.32 43.81
CA ASP A 52 39.36 -18.78 44.69
C ASP A 52 40.76 -19.26 44.25
N HIS A 53 40.89 -20.53 43.85
CA HIS A 53 42.12 -21.09 43.30
C HIS A 53 42.51 -20.39 41.98
N PHE A 54 41.54 -20.18 41.08
CA PHE A 54 41.78 -19.47 39.83
C PHE A 54 42.26 -18.03 40.07
N LEU A 55 41.66 -17.33 41.05
CA LEU A 55 42.01 -15.95 41.39
C LEU A 55 43.27 -15.83 42.27
N GLY A 56 43.86 -16.94 42.72
CA GLY A 56 45.00 -16.94 43.64
C GLY A 56 44.67 -16.35 45.02
N ARG A 57 43.41 -16.46 45.46
CA ARG A 57 42.92 -15.87 46.72
C ARG A 57 42.89 -16.89 47.86
N ARG A 58 42.92 -16.39 49.10
CA ARG A 58 42.63 -17.21 50.29
C ARG A 58 41.17 -17.70 50.23
N PRO A 59 40.87 -18.91 50.75
CA PRO A 59 39.51 -19.44 50.77
C PRO A 59 38.52 -18.44 51.37
N SER A 60 37.53 -18.05 50.58
CA SER A 60 36.52 -17.08 50.97
C SER A 60 35.33 -17.75 51.66
N SER A 61 34.63 -17.04 52.56
CA SER A 61 33.41 -17.53 53.24
C SER A 61 32.25 -16.52 53.08
N GLY A 62 31.00 -16.98 53.22
CA GLY A 62 29.79 -16.15 53.14
C GLY A 62 29.13 -16.03 51.75
N THR A 63 27.86 -15.62 51.69
CA THR A 63 27.02 -15.57 50.46
C THR A 63 26.47 -14.15 50.28
N PRO A 64 26.52 -13.55 49.08
CA PRO A 64 26.96 -14.09 47.79
C PRO A 64 28.47 -13.98 47.53
N LEU A 65 28.99 -14.77 46.58
CA LEU A 65 30.38 -14.65 46.11
C LEU A 65 30.46 -13.53 45.07
N VAL A 66 31.40 -12.60 45.25
CA VAL A 66 31.59 -11.45 44.35
C VAL A 66 32.95 -11.58 43.66
N VAL A 67 32.93 -11.70 42.34
CA VAL A 67 34.13 -11.84 41.50
C VAL A 67 34.39 -10.53 40.77
N ARG A 68 35.60 -9.96 40.93
CA ARG A 68 36.06 -8.80 40.16
C ARG A 68 36.53 -9.28 38.79
N LEU A 69 35.82 -8.91 37.74
CA LEU A 69 36.10 -9.37 36.38
C LEU A 69 37.42 -8.80 35.84
N ALA A 70 37.79 -7.58 36.22
CA ALA A 70 39.08 -6.98 35.88
C ALA A 70 40.28 -7.78 36.43
N GLU A 71 40.13 -8.42 37.59
CA GLU A 71 41.18 -9.25 38.17
C GLU A 71 41.32 -10.58 37.41
N MET A 72 40.18 -11.12 36.96
CA MET A 72 40.12 -12.32 36.14
C MET A 72 40.75 -12.09 34.76
N GLU A 73 40.43 -10.95 34.12
CA GLU A 73 41.05 -10.53 32.86
C GLU A 73 42.57 -10.38 33.01
N ARG A 74 43.02 -9.69 34.06
CA ARG A 74 44.45 -9.52 34.34
C ARG A 74 45.19 -10.87 34.45
N ILE A 75 44.65 -11.83 35.19
CA ILE A 75 45.26 -13.17 35.36
C ILE A 75 45.35 -13.91 34.01
N LEU A 76 44.32 -13.83 33.18
CA LEU A 76 44.30 -14.47 31.86
C LEU A 76 45.29 -13.81 30.89
N CYS A 77 45.41 -12.48 30.91
CA CYS A 77 46.36 -11.74 30.08
C CYS A 77 47.81 -11.96 30.55
N GLU A 78 48.09 -11.89 31.86
CA GLU A 78 49.43 -12.10 32.43
C GLU A 78 49.94 -13.53 32.23
N SER A 79 49.03 -14.51 32.21
CA SER A 79 49.37 -15.92 31.91
C SER A 79 49.55 -16.21 30.42
N GLY A 80 49.36 -15.20 29.56
CA GLY A 80 49.52 -15.31 28.11
C GLY A 80 48.47 -16.18 27.44
N MET A 81 47.28 -16.37 28.04
CA MET A 81 46.23 -17.23 27.47
C MET A 81 45.38 -16.49 26.43
N CYS A 82 45.08 -15.21 26.68
CA CYS A 82 44.28 -14.36 25.79
C CYS A 82 44.52 -12.86 26.04
N ASP A 83 44.17 -12.00 25.09
CA ASP A 83 44.26 -10.53 25.25
C ASP A 83 43.05 -9.90 25.94
N SER A 84 41.91 -10.59 26.01
CA SER A 84 40.70 -10.08 26.68
C SER A 84 39.83 -11.18 27.26
N LEU A 85 39.20 -10.88 28.40
CA LEU A 85 38.22 -11.74 29.04
C LEU A 85 36.99 -12.01 28.15
N VAL A 86 36.63 -11.07 27.28
CA VAL A 86 35.49 -11.24 26.35
C VAL A 86 35.76 -12.39 25.38
N GLU A 87 36.95 -12.41 24.78
CA GLU A 87 37.37 -13.46 23.86
C GLU A 87 37.49 -14.81 24.57
N ALA A 88 38.02 -14.82 25.80
CA ALA A 88 38.08 -16.03 26.62
C ALA A 88 36.69 -16.63 26.88
N VAL A 89 35.71 -15.80 27.21
CA VAL A 89 34.33 -16.25 27.44
C VAL A 89 33.68 -16.76 26.16
N GLN A 90 33.90 -16.11 25.01
CA GLN A 90 33.39 -16.57 23.71
C GLN A 90 34.05 -17.87 23.24
N ALA A 91 35.32 -18.10 23.58
CA ALA A 91 36.02 -19.35 23.28
C ALA A 91 35.37 -20.56 23.99
N ILE A 92 34.97 -20.37 25.25
CA ILE A 92 34.40 -21.44 26.09
C ILE A 92 32.89 -21.57 25.92
N ALA A 93 32.15 -20.46 25.83
CA ALA A 93 30.69 -20.45 25.76
C ALA A 93 30.13 -20.49 24.32
N GLY A 94 31.02 -20.43 23.31
CA GLY A 94 30.66 -20.24 21.91
C GLY A 94 30.43 -18.77 21.54
N PRO A 95 30.19 -18.47 20.25
CA PRO A 95 29.97 -17.10 19.78
C PRO A 95 28.76 -16.47 20.48
N ILE A 96 28.99 -15.31 21.12
CA ILE A 96 27.95 -14.57 21.83
C ILE A 96 27.56 -13.35 20.99
N GLU A 97 26.35 -13.39 20.44
CA GLU A 97 25.75 -12.23 19.79
C GLU A 97 25.16 -11.27 20.84
N ASP A 98 25.56 -10.00 20.76
CA ASP A 98 24.97 -8.94 21.55
C ASP A 98 23.56 -8.65 21.02
N GLN A 99 22.55 -9.13 21.74
CA GLN A 99 21.15 -8.99 21.34
C GLN A 99 20.70 -7.54 21.33
N ARG A 100 21.30 -6.68 22.16
CA ARG A 100 21.00 -5.25 22.17
C ARG A 100 21.52 -4.61 20.89
N ARG A 101 22.80 -4.83 20.55
CA ARG A 101 23.39 -4.34 19.30
C ARG A 101 22.67 -4.87 18.06
N ALA A 102 22.25 -6.14 18.06
CA ALA A 102 21.47 -6.73 16.97
C ALA A 102 20.09 -6.06 16.82
N ARG A 103 19.38 -5.81 17.94
CA ARG A 103 18.10 -5.08 17.95
C ARG A 103 18.26 -3.63 17.50
N ASP A 104 19.30 -2.94 17.97
CA ASP A 104 19.58 -1.55 17.62
C ASP A 104 19.90 -1.44 16.12
N SER A 105 20.71 -2.36 15.60
CA SER A 105 21.03 -2.44 14.17
C SER A 105 19.82 -2.79 13.31
N ALA A 106 18.93 -3.67 13.77
CA ALA A 106 17.65 -3.94 13.10
C ALA A 106 16.75 -2.70 13.09
N SER A 107 16.62 -2.02 14.23
CA SER A 107 15.85 -0.77 14.36
C SER A 107 16.40 0.33 13.45
N GLN A 108 17.72 0.45 13.36
CA GLN A 108 18.39 1.40 12.47
C GLN A 108 18.14 1.07 11.01
N ARG A 109 18.20 -0.20 10.61
CA ARG A 109 17.87 -0.64 9.23
C ARG A 109 16.46 -0.24 8.84
N TRP A 110 15.48 -0.49 9.71
CA TRP A 110 14.09 -0.09 9.48
C TRP A 110 13.94 1.44 9.40
N THR A 111 14.63 2.18 10.28
CA THR A 111 14.62 3.65 10.26
C THR A 111 15.19 4.18 8.94
N ASN A 112 16.34 3.66 8.52
CA ASN A 112 16.99 4.04 7.26
C ASN A 112 16.11 3.71 6.04
N LEU A 113 15.43 2.56 6.04
CA LEU A 113 14.47 2.19 4.99
C LEU A 113 13.36 3.23 4.88
N PHE A 114 12.69 3.57 5.98
CA PHE A 114 11.60 4.57 5.93
C PHE A 114 12.10 5.94 5.49
N SER A 115 13.27 6.39 5.98
CA SER A 115 13.87 7.64 5.52
C SER A 115 14.21 7.63 4.02
N SER A 116 14.73 6.51 3.49
CA SER A 116 14.99 6.36 2.05
C SER A 116 13.71 6.42 1.23
N ILE A 117 12.64 5.78 1.68
CA ILE A 117 11.33 5.78 1.00
C ILE A 117 10.67 7.15 1.07
N GLU A 118 10.74 7.86 2.21
CA GLU A 118 10.23 9.23 2.35
C GLU A 118 10.90 10.17 1.34
N ALA A 119 12.23 10.08 1.19
CA ALA A 119 12.97 10.83 0.19
C ALA A 119 12.57 10.43 -1.24
N ALA A 120 12.44 9.12 -1.49
CA ALA A 120 12.02 8.60 -2.79
C ALA A 120 10.57 8.94 -3.13
N MET A 121 9.74 9.43 -2.21
CA MET A 121 8.32 9.75 -2.41
C MET A 121 8.07 11.28 -2.47
N ALA A 122 9.11 12.07 -2.75
CA ALA A 122 9.03 13.53 -2.78
C ALA A 122 8.00 14.08 -3.79
N ASP A 123 7.83 13.40 -4.92
CA ASP A 123 6.86 13.68 -5.99
C ASP A 123 5.43 13.20 -5.69
N LEU A 124 5.22 12.51 -4.57
CA LEU A 124 3.94 11.91 -4.17
C LEU A 124 3.51 12.35 -2.75
N PRO A 125 3.37 13.66 -2.47
CA PRO A 125 3.06 14.16 -1.14
C PRO A 125 1.72 13.64 -0.59
N GLN A 126 0.76 13.33 -1.47
CA GLN A 126 -0.56 12.79 -1.12
C GLN A 126 -0.52 11.44 -0.40
N TYR A 127 0.58 10.67 -0.52
CA TYR A 127 0.70 9.35 0.12
C TYR A 127 1.55 9.37 1.41
N ARG A 128 1.98 10.55 1.89
CA ARG A 128 2.76 10.65 3.16
C ARG A 128 2.02 10.09 4.37
N GLY A 129 0.72 10.39 4.50
CA GLY A 129 -0.10 9.86 5.59
C GLY A 129 -0.25 8.34 5.54
N TRP A 130 -0.29 7.76 4.34
CA TRP A 130 -0.29 6.31 4.13
C TRP A 130 1.01 5.66 4.60
N LEU A 131 2.17 6.23 4.23
CA LEU A 131 3.48 5.71 4.65
C LEU A 131 3.65 5.77 6.19
N ALA A 132 3.25 6.89 6.80
CA ALA A 132 3.27 7.06 8.25
C ALA A 132 2.41 6.00 8.96
N ARG A 133 1.24 5.66 8.39
CA ARG A 133 0.36 4.61 8.90
C ARG A 133 0.97 3.21 8.76
N ILE A 134 1.64 2.91 7.64
CA ILE A 134 2.36 1.63 7.48
C ILE A 134 3.44 1.49 8.57
N ARG A 135 4.19 2.56 8.82
CA ARG A 135 5.23 2.59 9.86
C ARG A 135 4.67 2.35 11.26
N SER A 136 3.58 3.02 11.62
CA SER A 136 3.00 2.91 12.97
C SER A 136 2.26 1.60 13.24
N THR A 137 1.68 0.98 12.20
CA THR A 137 0.92 -0.27 12.33
C THR A 137 1.78 -1.53 12.27
N GLY A 138 3.05 -1.42 11.85
CA GLY A 138 3.94 -2.57 11.66
C GLY A 138 3.51 -3.53 10.53
N LEU A 139 2.56 -3.11 9.67
CA LEU A 139 2.03 -3.95 8.60
C LEU A 139 3.12 -4.42 7.63
N LEU A 140 4.09 -3.57 7.35
CA LEU A 140 5.18 -3.91 6.43
C LEU A 140 6.03 -5.07 6.97
N LYS A 141 6.35 -5.06 8.27
CA LYS A 141 7.05 -6.17 8.93
C LYS A 141 6.28 -7.48 8.81
N LYS A 142 4.96 -7.42 8.97
CA LYS A 142 4.10 -8.60 8.82
C LYS A 142 4.14 -9.15 7.38
N TYR A 143 4.08 -8.26 6.39
CA TYR A 143 4.07 -8.67 4.98
C TYR A 143 5.44 -9.13 4.47
N SER A 144 6.53 -8.65 5.08
CA SER A 144 7.88 -9.03 4.71
C SER A 144 8.49 -10.15 5.55
N GLY A 145 7.79 -10.64 6.58
CA GLY A 145 8.37 -11.62 7.51
C GLY A 145 9.54 -11.04 8.32
N ASP A 146 9.49 -9.73 8.62
CA ASP A 146 10.56 -8.93 9.24
C ASP A 146 11.86 -8.84 8.41
N ASP A 147 11.83 -9.25 7.13
CA ASP A 147 12.92 -9.00 6.18
C ASP A 147 12.87 -7.54 5.69
N CYS A 148 13.90 -6.78 6.03
CA CYS A 148 14.04 -5.37 5.65
C CYS A 148 14.35 -5.19 4.16
N ILE A 149 15.07 -6.11 3.53
CA ILE A 149 15.42 -6.03 2.10
C ILE A 149 14.16 -6.26 1.27
N PHE A 150 13.40 -7.30 1.59
CA PHE A 150 12.14 -7.57 0.91
C PHE A 150 11.11 -6.46 1.14
N ALA A 151 11.07 -5.87 2.34
CA ALA A 151 10.23 -4.70 2.63
C ALA A 151 10.57 -3.48 1.76
N ASP A 152 11.87 -3.22 1.50
CA ASP A 152 12.32 -2.14 0.63
C ASP A 152 11.85 -2.36 -0.82
N ILE A 153 12.06 -3.57 -1.36
CA ILE A 153 11.59 -3.94 -2.71
C ILE A 153 10.08 -3.73 -2.81
N LEU A 154 9.33 -4.23 -1.83
CA LEU A 154 7.87 -4.17 -1.83
C LEU A 154 7.35 -2.72 -1.79
N LEU A 155 7.94 -1.86 -0.96
CA LEU A 155 7.56 -0.44 -0.93
C LEU A 155 7.94 0.28 -2.22
N ARG A 156 9.12 0.02 -2.79
CA ARG A 156 9.54 0.64 -4.05
C ARG A 156 8.64 0.23 -5.21
N GLN A 157 8.24 -1.04 -5.28
CA GLN A 157 7.25 -1.52 -6.25
C GLN A 157 5.90 -0.82 -6.03
N ALA A 158 5.45 -0.69 -4.78
CA ALA A 158 4.21 0.03 -4.48
C ALA A 158 4.28 1.49 -4.95
N LEU A 159 5.38 2.19 -4.68
CA LEU A 159 5.59 3.55 -5.18
C LEU A 159 5.61 3.60 -6.71
N PHE A 160 6.25 2.63 -7.38
CA PHE A 160 6.27 2.57 -8.83
C PHE A 160 4.86 2.41 -9.41
N VAL A 161 4.04 1.52 -8.83
CA VAL A 161 2.63 1.37 -9.21
C VAL A 161 1.86 2.68 -8.98
N LEU A 162 2.00 3.32 -7.82
CA LEU A 162 1.27 4.54 -7.48
C LEU A 162 1.62 5.73 -8.39
N ARG A 163 2.84 5.81 -8.91
CA ARG A 163 3.24 6.82 -9.91
C ARG A 163 2.55 6.66 -11.25
N GLN A 164 2.15 5.43 -11.58
CA GLN A 164 1.44 5.14 -12.82
C GLN A 164 -0.04 5.50 -12.71
N LEU A 165 -0.56 5.91 -11.54
CA LEU A 165 -1.98 6.18 -11.34
C LEU A 165 -2.30 7.69 -11.41
N PRO A 166 -3.48 8.08 -11.93
CA PRO A 166 -4.52 7.22 -12.50
C PRO A 166 -4.22 6.76 -13.94
N GLN A 167 -4.88 5.70 -14.41
CA GLN A 167 -4.77 5.14 -15.76
C GLN A 167 -6.04 5.35 -16.60
N PRO A 168 -5.97 5.30 -17.95
CA PRO A 168 -7.14 5.36 -18.82
C PRO A 168 -7.71 3.96 -19.09
N ALA A 169 -8.12 3.26 -18.03
CA ALA A 169 -8.69 1.89 -18.07
C ALA A 169 -7.71 0.80 -18.55
N VAL A 170 -6.65 0.57 -17.78
CA VAL A 170 -5.65 -0.48 -18.03
C VAL A 170 -5.97 -1.76 -17.24
N PRO A 171 -5.91 -2.97 -17.83
CA PRO A 171 -6.08 -4.21 -17.08
C PRO A 171 -5.10 -4.35 -15.91
N LEU A 172 -5.56 -4.88 -14.78
CA LEU A 172 -4.75 -5.06 -13.56
C LEU A 172 -3.48 -5.88 -13.83
N ALA A 173 -3.60 -6.97 -14.58
CA ALA A 173 -2.48 -7.84 -14.95
C ALA A 173 -1.46 -7.13 -15.86
N GLU A 174 -1.92 -6.24 -16.74
CA GLU A 174 -1.04 -5.44 -17.59
C GLU A 174 -0.26 -4.41 -16.76
N LEU A 175 -0.94 -3.72 -15.83
CA LEU A 175 -0.29 -2.81 -14.89
C LEU A 175 0.74 -3.57 -14.03
N ALA A 176 0.40 -4.74 -13.51
CA ALA A 176 1.28 -5.57 -12.69
C ALA A 176 2.54 -5.98 -13.47
N THR A 177 2.38 -6.48 -14.70
CA THR A 177 3.50 -6.87 -15.57
C THR A 177 4.40 -5.67 -15.88
N ARG A 178 3.81 -4.52 -16.25
CA ARG A 178 4.56 -3.30 -16.59
C ARG A 178 5.34 -2.75 -15.39
N THR A 179 4.83 -2.94 -14.17
CA THR A 179 5.41 -2.35 -12.95
C THR A 179 6.35 -3.28 -12.20
N THR A 180 6.17 -4.59 -12.31
CA THR A 180 6.90 -5.57 -11.50
C THR A 180 7.52 -6.71 -12.31
N GLY A 181 7.14 -6.86 -13.59
CA GLY A 181 7.49 -8.03 -14.41
C GLY A 181 6.61 -9.27 -14.15
N ASP A 182 5.71 -9.23 -13.18
CA ASP A 182 4.80 -10.33 -12.81
C ASP A 182 3.34 -9.90 -12.96
N SER A 183 2.58 -10.61 -13.82
CA SER A 183 1.16 -10.34 -14.07
C SER A 183 0.26 -10.57 -12.86
N HIS A 184 0.74 -11.32 -11.86
CA HIS A 184 0.01 -11.69 -10.65
C HIS A 184 0.44 -10.91 -9.41
N ALA A 185 1.37 -9.95 -9.55
CA ALA A 185 1.89 -9.21 -8.40
C ALA A 185 0.82 -8.36 -7.68
N LEU A 186 -0.21 -7.92 -8.42
CA LEU A 186 -1.32 -7.11 -7.91
C LEU A 186 -2.60 -7.92 -7.60
N ASP A 187 -2.52 -9.25 -7.65
CA ASP A 187 -3.67 -10.11 -7.36
C ASP A 187 -4.17 -9.96 -5.92
N ALA A 188 -5.45 -10.28 -5.73
CA ALA A 188 -6.08 -10.20 -4.42
C ALA A 188 -5.35 -11.08 -3.39
N GLY A 189 -5.05 -10.49 -2.22
CA GLY A 189 -4.34 -11.18 -1.14
C GLY A 189 -2.81 -11.06 -1.22
N LYS A 190 -2.24 -10.57 -2.33
CA LYS A 190 -0.81 -10.29 -2.41
C LYS A 190 -0.46 -9.05 -1.55
N PRO A 191 0.72 -9.03 -0.91
CA PRO A 191 1.19 -7.88 -0.14
C PRO A 191 1.21 -6.58 -0.93
N LEU A 192 1.73 -6.61 -2.17
CA LEU A 192 1.84 -5.43 -3.02
C LEU A 192 0.46 -4.83 -3.34
N SER A 193 -0.48 -5.68 -3.76
CA SER A 193 -1.88 -5.30 -4.00
C SER A 193 -2.48 -4.60 -2.78
N THR A 194 -2.26 -5.16 -1.59
CA THR A 194 -2.81 -4.62 -0.34
C THR A 194 -2.22 -3.25 -0.01
N LEU A 195 -0.91 -3.06 -0.21
CA LEU A 195 -0.24 -1.78 0.02
C LEU A 195 -0.75 -0.70 -0.94
N CYS A 196 -0.85 -1.01 -2.23
CA CYS A 196 -1.39 -0.09 -3.24
C CYS A 196 -2.85 0.28 -2.93
N LEU A 197 -3.70 -0.69 -2.61
CA LEU A 197 -5.10 -0.44 -2.26
C LEU A 197 -5.25 0.39 -0.98
N GLN A 198 -4.37 0.22 0.01
CA GLN A 198 -4.35 1.09 1.19
C GLN A 198 -3.97 2.53 0.84
N ALA A 199 -3.03 2.73 -0.08
CA ALA A 199 -2.64 4.05 -0.54
C ALA A 199 -3.76 4.73 -1.31
N ILE A 200 -4.41 4.00 -2.23
CA ILE A 200 -5.56 4.49 -3.00
C ILE A 200 -6.71 4.84 -2.06
N ALA A 201 -7.07 3.94 -1.14
CA ALA A 201 -8.14 4.20 -0.17
C ALA A 201 -7.84 5.43 0.70
N HIS A 202 -6.59 5.58 1.15
CA HIS A 202 -6.17 6.76 1.91
C HIS A 202 -6.34 8.06 1.12
N GLN A 203 -5.90 8.08 -0.14
CA GLN A 203 -6.00 9.24 -1.01
C GLN A 203 -7.45 9.59 -1.37
N GLN A 204 -8.31 8.58 -1.49
CA GLN A 204 -9.75 8.74 -1.75
C GLN A 204 -10.58 9.02 -0.49
N GLY A 205 -9.98 9.01 0.70
CA GLY A 205 -10.70 9.14 1.97
C GLY A 205 -11.64 7.97 2.28
N LEU A 206 -11.40 6.80 1.67
CA LEU A 206 -12.22 5.60 1.80
C LEU A 206 -11.61 4.62 2.82
N LYS A 207 -12.46 3.79 3.43
CA LYS A 207 -12.01 2.67 4.26
C LYS A 207 -11.79 1.44 3.38
N LEU A 208 -10.62 0.82 3.50
CA LEU A 208 -10.34 -0.45 2.83
C LEU A 208 -11.13 -1.58 3.52
N SER A 209 -12.05 -2.20 2.78
CA SER A 209 -12.74 -3.43 3.21
C SER A 209 -12.09 -4.67 2.60
N ARG A 210 -12.26 -5.82 3.27
CA ARG A 210 -11.86 -7.13 2.74
C ARG A 210 -12.84 -7.69 1.69
N ALA A 211 -13.97 -7.03 1.46
CA ALA A 211 -14.90 -7.41 0.39
C ALA A 211 -14.23 -7.29 -0.98
N ALA A 212 -14.44 -8.27 -1.86
CA ALA A 212 -13.88 -8.26 -3.21
C ALA A 212 -14.36 -7.04 -4.02
N ASP A 213 -15.62 -6.66 -3.85
CA ASP A 213 -16.24 -5.53 -4.56
C ASP A 213 -15.59 -4.20 -4.19
N CYS A 214 -15.28 -4.00 -2.91
CA CYS A 214 -14.59 -2.80 -2.45
C CYS A 214 -13.19 -2.68 -3.06
N ARG A 215 -12.44 -3.79 -3.16
CA ARG A 215 -11.12 -3.78 -3.82
C ARG A 215 -11.23 -3.48 -5.31
N ARG A 216 -12.21 -4.09 -5.99
CA ARG A 216 -12.47 -3.83 -7.41
C ARG A 216 -12.80 -2.35 -7.64
N GLN A 217 -13.69 -1.79 -6.83
CA GLN A 217 -14.05 -0.37 -6.89
C GLN A 217 -12.84 0.55 -6.71
N LEU A 218 -11.93 0.25 -5.76
CA LEU A 218 -10.73 1.06 -5.54
C LEU A 218 -9.79 1.06 -6.76
N TRP A 219 -9.57 -0.09 -7.39
CA TRP A 219 -8.80 -0.15 -8.63
C TRP A 219 -9.49 0.61 -9.77
N ASP A 220 -10.80 0.45 -9.88
CA ASP A 220 -11.58 1.08 -10.94
C ASP A 220 -11.62 2.62 -10.81
N LEU A 221 -11.64 3.16 -9.59
CA LEU A 221 -11.54 4.60 -9.32
C LEU A 221 -10.25 5.22 -9.85
N VAL A 222 -9.16 4.45 -9.92
CA VAL A 222 -7.88 4.89 -10.48
C VAL A 222 -7.67 4.41 -11.92
N GLY A 223 -8.74 3.93 -12.56
CA GLY A 223 -8.76 3.49 -13.96
C GLY A 223 -7.97 2.21 -14.21
N VAL A 224 -7.92 1.33 -13.20
CA VAL A 224 -7.36 -0.02 -13.31
C VAL A 224 -8.49 -1.03 -13.36
N VAL A 225 -8.56 -1.77 -14.45
CA VAL A 225 -9.65 -2.68 -14.77
C VAL A 225 -9.32 -4.07 -14.24
N VAL A 226 -10.05 -4.53 -13.24
CA VAL A 226 -9.89 -5.89 -12.71
C VAL A 226 -10.54 -6.93 -13.62
N ASP A 227 -11.69 -6.59 -14.21
CA ASP A 227 -12.43 -7.40 -15.17
C ASP A 227 -13.12 -6.47 -16.18
N GLU A 228 -12.84 -6.63 -17.47
CA GLU A 228 -13.34 -5.75 -18.54
C GLU A 228 -14.86 -5.86 -18.78
N LEU A 229 -15.49 -6.90 -18.26
CA LEU A 229 -16.94 -7.13 -18.37
C LEU A 229 -17.69 -6.70 -17.11
N SER A 230 -16.98 -6.52 -16.01
CA SER A 230 -17.52 -5.97 -14.77
C SER A 230 -17.63 -4.44 -14.86
N ALA A 231 -18.70 -3.87 -14.28
CA ALA A 231 -18.97 -2.43 -14.26
C ALA A 231 -19.10 -1.75 -15.66
N PRO A 232 -20.07 -2.19 -16.50
CA PRO A 232 -20.37 -1.49 -17.73
C PRO A 232 -21.02 -0.12 -17.48
N VAL A 233 -20.95 0.77 -18.47
CA VAL A 233 -21.67 2.04 -18.46
C VAL A 233 -23.05 1.87 -19.07
N LEU A 234 -24.08 2.39 -18.39
CA LEU A 234 -25.47 2.36 -18.85
C LEU A 234 -25.75 3.58 -19.73
N VAL A 235 -26.35 3.37 -20.90
CA VAL A 235 -26.64 4.44 -21.86
C VAL A 235 -28.07 4.31 -22.40
N LEU A 236 -28.66 5.43 -22.80
CA LEU A 236 -29.96 5.50 -23.47
C LEU A 236 -29.89 6.45 -24.66
N ASN A 237 -30.40 6.00 -25.81
CA ASN A 237 -30.50 6.78 -27.05
C ASN A 237 -29.20 7.46 -27.50
N LEU A 238 -28.04 6.96 -27.09
CA LEU A 238 -26.80 7.22 -27.80
C LEU A 238 -26.90 6.56 -29.18
N ARG A 239 -26.35 7.22 -30.19
CA ARG A 239 -26.26 6.70 -31.56
C ARG A 239 -24.82 6.81 -32.01
N GLY A 240 -24.44 6.02 -33.00
CA GLY A 240 -23.10 6.06 -33.57
C GLY A 240 -23.12 5.73 -35.05
N THR A 241 -21.95 5.80 -35.67
CA THR A 241 -21.80 5.50 -37.09
C THR A 241 -22.06 4.02 -37.36
N ALA A 242 -22.97 3.73 -38.30
CA ALA A 242 -23.45 2.38 -38.61
C ALA A 242 -22.36 1.43 -39.20
N SER A 243 -21.19 1.96 -39.57
CA SER A 243 -20.04 1.16 -39.99
C SER A 243 -19.28 0.51 -38.81
N THR A 244 -19.65 0.82 -37.57
CA THR A 244 -19.00 0.30 -36.36
C THR A 244 -19.94 -0.63 -35.58
N LEU A 245 -19.42 -1.68 -34.95
CA LEU A 245 -20.21 -2.59 -34.11
C LEU A 245 -20.97 -1.84 -33.01
N ILE A 246 -20.30 -0.91 -32.32
CA ILE A 246 -20.92 -0.12 -31.26
C ILE A 246 -21.99 0.80 -31.85
N GLY A 247 -21.74 1.45 -32.98
CA GLY A 247 -22.74 2.29 -33.63
C GLY A 247 -23.98 1.50 -34.05
N GLN A 248 -23.83 0.29 -34.60
CA GLN A 248 -24.95 -0.58 -34.93
C GLN A 248 -25.77 -0.97 -33.69
N LEU A 249 -25.11 -1.42 -32.62
CA LEU A 249 -25.76 -1.75 -31.35
C LEU A 249 -26.51 -0.54 -30.79
N LEU A 250 -25.84 0.61 -30.72
CA LEU A 250 -26.42 1.85 -30.20
C LEU A 250 -27.63 2.31 -31.01
N ASN A 251 -27.54 2.24 -32.34
CA ASN A 251 -28.64 2.64 -33.22
C ASN A 251 -29.86 1.73 -33.04
N LEU A 252 -29.66 0.41 -32.98
CA LEU A 252 -30.73 -0.55 -32.72
C LEU A 252 -31.45 -0.26 -31.40
N MET A 253 -30.69 -0.08 -30.32
CA MET A 253 -31.24 0.20 -29.00
C MET A 253 -31.95 1.57 -28.94
N ALA A 254 -31.38 2.59 -29.61
CA ALA A 254 -31.96 3.92 -29.71
C ALA A 254 -33.24 3.98 -30.56
N ASP A 255 -33.37 3.12 -31.58
CA ASP A 255 -34.58 3.00 -32.40
C ASP A 255 -35.74 2.38 -31.58
N SER A 256 -35.43 1.43 -30.69
CA SER A 256 -36.40 0.85 -29.75
C SER A 256 -36.63 1.71 -28.51
N GLY A 257 -35.74 2.66 -28.20
CA GLY A 257 -35.81 3.47 -26.98
C GLY A 257 -35.42 2.72 -25.72
N GLU A 258 -34.69 1.61 -25.87
CA GLU A 258 -34.29 0.73 -24.78
C GLU A 258 -32.87 1.08 -24.29
N PRO A 259 -32.63 1.08 -22.98
CA PRO A 259 -31.30 1.31 -22.45
C PRO A 259 -30.39 0.09 -22.68
N CYS A 260 -29.09 0.33 -22.82
CA CYS A 260 -28.10 -0.74 -22.98
C CYS A 260 -26.80 -0.46 -22.22
N HIS A 261 -26.00 -1.51 -22.04
CA HIS A 261 -24.73 -1.46 -21.33
C HIS A 261 -23.56 -1.56 -22.32
N LEU A 262 -22.56 -0.68 -22.14
CA LEU A 262 -21.28 -0.78 -22.84
C LEU A 262 -20.18 -1.17 -21.86
N THR A 263 -19.46 -2.24 -22.19
CA THR A 263 -18.35 -2.79 -21.40
C THR A 263 -17.04 -2.06 -21.70
N VAL A 264 -16.05 -2.18 -20.80
CA VAL A 264 -14.68 -1.71 -21.07
C VAL A 264 -14.13 -2.38 -22.32
N ARG A 265 -14.36 -3.69 -22.49
CA ARG A 265 -13.90 -4.45 -23.66
C ARG A 265 -14.41 -3.88 -24.98
N GLN A 266 -15.67 -3.48 -25.04
CA GLN A 266 -16.24 -2.83 -26.22
C GLN A 266 -15.59 -1.45 -26.44
N LEU A 267 -15.54 -0.62 -25.39
CA LEU A 267 -15.06 0.76 -25.50
C LEU A 267 -13.56 0.87 -25.81
N ARG A 268 -12.72 -0.08 -25.37
CA ARG A 268 -11.28 -0.11 -25.73
C ARG A 268 -11.03 -0.36 -27.22
N ARG A 269 -12.00 -0.96 -27.92
CA ARG A 269 -11.94 -1.19 -29.37
C ARG A 269 -12.62 -0.07 -30.17
N ALA A 270 -13.27 0.86 -29.48
CA ALA A 270 -13.88 2.02 -30.07
C ALA A 270 -12.83 3.09 -30.39
N ASP A 271 -13.00 3.78 -31.51
CA ASP A 271 -12.27 5.00 -31.81
C ASP A 271 -13.26 6.15 -32.08
N GLU A 272 -12.72 7.33 -32.36
CA GLU A 272 -13.48 8.55 -32.59
C GLU A 272 -14.49 8.43 -33.75
N ARG A 273 -14.31 7.46 -34.67
CA ARG A 273 -15.23 7.24 -35.79
C ARG A 273 -16.60 6.78 -35.31
N VAL A 274 -16.69 6.11 -34.15
CA VAL A 274 -17.98 5.66 -33.58
C VAL A 274 -18.93 6.84 -33.39
N PHE A 275 -18.42 8.00 -32.98
CA PHE A 275 -19.20 9.21 -32.70
C PHE A 275 -18.82 10.39 -33.61
N GLY A 276 -18.28 10.13 -34.81
CA GLY A 276 -17.81 11.20 -35.70
C GLY A 276 -18.89 12.24 -36.06
N GLU A 277 -20.15 11.81 -36.14
CA GLU A 277 -21.32 12.67 -36.42
C GLU A 277 -21.83 13.46 -35.20
N TRP A 278 -21.19 13.29 -34.03
CA TRP A 278 -21.61 13.87 -32.76
C TRP A 278 -20.83 15.12 -32.36
N ASN A 279 -19.98 15.65 -33.25
CA ASN A 279 -19.29 16.92 -33.00
C ASN A 279 -20.30 18.01 -32.59
N SER A 280 -20.02 18.69 -31.47
CA SER A 280 -20.84 19.73 -30.87
C SER A 280 -22.24 19.31 -30.38
N ARG A 281 -22.61 18.02 -30.44
CA ARG A 281 -23.85 17.52 -29.83
C ARG A 281 -23.76 17.52 -28.31
N THR A 282 -24.88 17.74 -27.64
CA THR A 282 -24.95 17.69 -26.17
C THR A 282 -25.43 16.32 -25.70
N VAL A 283 -24.66 15.68 -24.81
CA VAL A 283 -25.02 14.41 -24.14
C VAL A 283 -25.20 14.68 -22.65
N SER A 284 -26.29 14.18 -22.07
CA SER A 284 -26.52 14.36 -20.63
C SER A 284 -25.99 13.16 -19.85
N VAL A 285 -25.38 13.43 -18.70
CA VAL A 285 -24.78 12.43 -17.81
C VAL A 285 -25.51 12.51 -16.47
N CYS A 286 -25.94 11.37 -15.94
CA CYS A 286 -26.55 11.26 -14.62
C CYS A 286 -25.90 10.16 -13.78
N GLU A 287 -26.11 10.20 -12.48
CA GLU A 287 -25.61 9.16 -11.56
C GLU A 287 -26.61 8.01 -11.38
N ASN A 288 -27.91 8.33 -11.33
CA ASN A 288 -28.93 7.41 -10.86
C ASN A 288 -29.59 6.62 -12.03
N PRO A 289 -29.52 5.28 -12.06
CA PRO A 289 -30.16 4.44 -13.08
C PRO A 289 -31.67 4.63 -13.19
N SER A 290 -32.37 5.03 -12.11
CA SER A 290 -33.80 5.32 -12.14
C SER A 290 -34.15 6.47 -13.09
N VAL A 291 -33.21 7.39 -13.35
CA VAL A 291 -33.39 8.45 -14.35
C VAL A 291 -33.44 7.87 -15.77
N ILE A 292 -32.58 6.89 -16.06
CA ILE A 292 -32.58 6.18 -17.35
C ILE A 292 -33.88 5.40 -17.52
N ALA A 293 -34.29 4.62 -16.50
CA ALA A 293 -35.51 3.85 -16.55
C ALA A 293 -36.75 4.75 -16.77
N ALA A 294 -36.83 5.87 -16.05
CA ALA A 294 -37.92 6.83 -16.21
C ALA A 294 -37.92 7.49 -17.59
N ALA A 295 -36.76 7.81 -18.16
CA ALA A 295 -36.64 8.39 -19.49
C ALA A 295 -37.04 7.40 -20.59
N ALA A 296 -36.56 6.14 -20.51
CA ALA A 296 -36.95 5.07 -21.42
C ALA A 296 -38.47 4.84 -21.38
N GLN A 297 -39.05 4.69 -20.18
CA GLN A 297 -40.48 4.43 -20.04
C GLN A 297 -41.38 5.58 -20.52
N ARG A 298 -41.01 6.84 -20.26
CA ARG A 298 -41.87 8.00 -20.56
C ARG A 298 -41.67 8.56 -21.96
N LEU A 299 -40.44 8.51 -22.47
CA LEU A 299 -40.05 9.18 -23.72
C LEU A 299 -39.66 8.18 -24.80
N GLY A 300 -39.18 6.98 -24.44
CA GLY A 300 -38.74 5.95 -25.36
C GLY A 300 -37.71 6.49 -26.37
N PRO A 301 -37.87 6.20 -27.67
CA PRO A 301 -36.98 6.70 -28.73
C PRO A 301 -36.87 8.24 -28.81
N ARG A 302 -37.83 8.97 -28.21
CA ARG A 302 -37.84 10.44 -28.19
C ARG A 302 -37.01 11.04 -27.06
N SER A 303 -36.47 10.23 -26.14
CA SER A 303 -35.55 10.75 -25.11
C SER A 303 -34.29 11.31 -25.76
N LEU A 304 -33.76 12.38 -25.18
CA LEU A 304 -32.40 12.84 -25.49
C LEU A 304 -31.38 11.76 -25.06
N PRO A 305 -30.16 11.77 -25.65
CA PRO A 305 -29.12 10.83 -25.29
C PRO A 305 -28.64 11.01 -23.84
N LEU A 306 -28.64 9.93 -23.07
CA LEU A 306 -28.25 9.88 -21.67
C LEU A 306 -27.13 8.86 -21.43
N ILE A 307 -26.24 9.18 -20.50
CA ILE A 307 -25.23 8.28 -19.93
C ILE A 307 -25.46 8.24 -18.43
N CYS A 308 -25.50 7.04 -17.85
CA CYS A 308 -25.58 6.85 -16.41
C CYS A 308 -24.27 6.26 -15.89
N THR A 309 -23.67 6.92 -14.89
CA THR A 309 -22.42 6.49 -14.25
C THR A 309 -22.65 5.49 -13.13
N ALA A 310 -23.91 5.33 -12.67
CA ALA A 310 -24.30 4.41 -11.60
C ALA A 310 -23.48 4.61 -10.31
N GLY A 311 -23.28 5.87 -9.91
CA GLY A 311 -22.36 6.26 -8.84
C GLY A 311 -21.12 6.96 -9.36
N GLN A 312 -19.99 6.77 -8.66
CA GLN A 312 -18.68 7.23 -9.09
C GLN A 312 -18.33 6.63 -10.47
N PRO A 313 -18.01 7.46 -11.49
CA PRO A 313 -17.70 6.99 -12.83
C PRO A 313 -16.58 5.92 -12.85
N ALA A 314 -17.00 4.69 -13.16
CA ALA A 314 -16.16 3.51 -13.40
C ALA A 314 -15.34 3.60 -14.69
N SER A 315 -14.41 2.67 -14.93
CA SER A 315 -13.54 2.66 -16.13
C SER A 315 -14.33 2.73 -17.45
N ALA A 316 -15.44 2.00 -17.58
CA ALA A 316 -16.27 2.05 -18.79
C ALA A 316 -16.90 3.44 -19.01
N ALA A 317 -17.43 4.05 -17.93
CA ALA A 317 -17.99 5.39 -18.01
C ALA A 317 -16.90 6.41 -18.38
N GLN A 318 -15.72 6.32 -17.76
CA GLN A 318 -14.60 7.19 -18.06
C GLN A 318 -14.15 7.07 -19.52
N LEU A 319 -13.99 5.84 -20.05
CA LEU A 319 -13.62 5.62 -21.45
C LEU A 319 -14.63 6.24 -22.43
N LEU A 320 -15.93 6.04 -22.19
CA LEU A 320 -16.98 6.59 -23.05
C LEU A 320 -17.00 8.12 -23.00
N LEU A 321 -16.86 8.72 -21.81
CA LEU A 321 -16.85 10.17 -21.65
C LEU A 321 -15.61 10.79 -22.30
N ASP A 322 -14.44 10.18 -22.14
CA ASP A 322 -13.19 10.60 -22.77
C ASP A 322 -13.32 10.52 -24.31
N LEU A 323 -13.88 9.43 -24.83
CA LEU A 323 -14.13 9.25 -26.26
C LEU A 323 -15.06 10.32 -26.83
N LEU A 324 -16.21 10.57 -26.19
CA LEU A 324 -17.15 11.63 -26.60
C LEU A 324 -16.54 13.03 -26.52
N CYS A 325 -15.67 13.29 -25.54
CA CYS A 325 -14.95 14.56 -25.46
C CYS A 325 -13.99 14.75 -26.64
N ARG A 326 -13.24 13.71 -27.00
CA ARG A 326 -12.32 13.75 -28.16
C ARG A 326 -13.05 13.99 -29.47
N THR A 327 -14.25 13.41 -29.64
CA THR A 327 -15.11 13.67 -30.81
C THR A 327 -15.78 15.05 -30.80
N GLY A 328 -15.52 15.89 -29.79
CA GLY A 328 -16.05 17.25 -29.70
C GLY A 328 -17.47 17.36 -29.14
N CYS A 329 -17.99 16.32 -28.48
CA CYS A 329 -19.28 16.39 -27.82
C CYS A 329 -19.25 17.31 -26.60
N ARG A 330 -20.40 17.89 -26.25
CA ARG A 330 -20.62 18.65 -25.02
C ARG A 330 -21.33 17.77 -23.99
N LEU A 331 -20.76 17.62 -22.81
CA LEU A 331 -21.34 16.83 -21.73
C LEU A 331 -22.08 17.73 -20.73
N ARG A 332 -23.24 17.28 -20.28
CA ARG A 332 -24.02 17.96 -19.23
C ARG A 332 -24.25 17.00 -18.07
N TYR A 333 -23.53 17.19 -16.97
CA TYR A 333 -23.73 16.39 -15.77
C TYR A 333 -24.89 16.90 -14.92
N HIS A 334 -25.74 15.97 -14.47
CA HIS A 334 -26.80 16.19 -13.50
C HIS A 334 -26.72 15.13 -12.39
N GLY A 335 -26.47 15.59 -11.17
CA GLY A 335 -26.43 14.75 -9.97
C GLY A 335 -27.25 15.35 -8.85
N ASP A 336 -27.41 14.57 -7.79
CA ASP A 336 -28.05 15.04 -6.55
C ASP A 336 -27.15 16.09 -5.86
N LEU A 337 -27.77 17.03 -5.15
CA LEU A 337 -27.08 18.05 -4.36
C LEU A 337 -26.72 17.50 -2.98
N ASP A 338 -25.86 16.51 -2.97
CA ASP A 338 -25.28 15.89 -1.79
C ASP A 338 -23.75 15.78 -1.94
N PRO A 339 -23.01 15.46 -0.86
CA PRO A 339 -21.55 15.36 -0.94
C PRO A 339 -21.06 14.39 -2.04
N PRO A 340 -21.64 13.18 -2.22
CA PRO A 340 -21.29 12.28 -3.32
C PRO A 340 -21.51 12.89 -4.71
N GLY A 341 -22.68 13.46 -4.98
CA GLY A 341 -23.03 14.04 -6.27
C GLY A 341 -22.14 15.25 -6.63
N ILE A 342 -21.76 16.05 -5.63
CA ILE A 342 -20.79 17.15 -5.78
C ILE A 342 -19.38 16.60 -6.06
N ALA A 343 -18.97 15.52 -5.40
CA ALA A 343 -17.66 14.90 -5.62
C ALA A 343 -17.54 14.37 -7.07
N ILE A 344 -18.58 13.71 -7.58
CA ILE A 344 -18.63 13.25 -8.98
C ILE A 344 -18.55 14.44 -9.95
N ALA A 345 -19.35 15.49 -9.71
CA ALA A 345 -19.33 16.69 -10.54
C ALA A 345 -17.93 17.31 -10.62
N ASN A 346 -17.25 17.45 -9.47
CA ASN A 346 -15.91 17.99 -9.39
C ASN A 346 -14.88 17.11 -10.11
N MET A 347 -14.95 15.79 -9.94
CA MET A 347 -14.05 14.85 -10.61
C MET A 347 -14.20 14.92 -12.14
N LEU A 348 -15.44 14.86 -12.64
CA LEU A 348 -15.72 14.99 -14.07
C LEU A 348 -15.26 16.34 -14.63
N MET A 349 -15.48 17.43 -13.88
CA MET A 349 -15.01 18.76 -14.27
C MET A 349 -13.49 18.85 -14.32
N GLN A 350 -12.77 18.34 -13.32
CA GLN A 350 -11.31 18.38 -13.30
C GLN A 350 -10.72 17.60 -14.47
N ARG A 351 -11.25 16.41 -14.74
CA ARG A 351 -10.76 15.51 -15.80
C ARG A 351 -11.05 16.04 -17.20
N LEU A 352 -12.26 16.55 -17.43
CA LEU A 352 -12.73 16.91 -18.78
C LEU A 352 -12.60 18.42 -19.08
N ARG A 353 -12.10 19.22 -18.12
CA ARG A 353 -11.82 20.66 -18.26
C ARG A 353 -10.94 21.03 -19.47
N PRO A 354 -9.88 20.29 -19.81
CA PRO A 354 -9.02 20.64 -20.96
C PRO A 354 -9.78 20.72 -22.28
N ALA A 355 -10.87 19.95 -22.43
CA ALA A 355 -11.69 19.92 -23.64
C ALA A 355 -12.82 20.98 -23.69
N ARG A 356 -13.01 21.80 -22.64
CA ARG A 356 -14.14 22.75 -22.47
C ARG A 356 -15.53 22.12 -22.77
N SER A 357 -15.63 20.81 -22.68
CA SER A 357 -16.78 20.05 -23.15
C SER A 357 -17.86 19.90 -22.08
N ILE A 358 -17.58 20.09 -20.79
CA ILE A 358 -18.51 19.75 -19.71
C ILE A 358 -19.15 20.96 -18.98
N ARG A 359 -20.45 20.85 -18.67
CA ARG A 359 -21.18 21.70 -17.71
C ARG A 359 -21.83 20.82 -16.65
N ALA A 360 -21.69 21.15 -15.36
CA ALA A 360 -22.29 20.39 -14.26
C ALA A 360 -23.37 21.20 -13.53
N ARG A 361 -24.44 20.54 -13.09
CA ARG A 361 -25.48 21.12 -12.23
C ARG A 361 -26.04 20.08 -11.25
N CYS A 362 -25.89 20.33 -9.95
CA CYS A 362 -26.54 19.53 -8.91
C CYS A 362 -27.87 20.16 -8.44
N ARG A 363 -28.86 19.35 -8.05
CA ARG A 363 -30.16 19.80 -7.51
C ARG A 363 -30.61 18.92 -6.34
N GLU A 364 -31.42 19.46 -5.43
CA GLU A 364 -32.02 18.70 -4.33
C GLU A 364 -32.87 17.52 -4.84
N ALA A 365 -32.69 16.34 -4.23
CA ALA A 365 -33.46 15.14 -4.53
C ALA A 365 -34.98 15.40 -4.30
N GLY A 366 -35.82 15.00 -5.26
CA GLY A 366 -37.29 15.09 -5.15
C GLY A 366 -37.96 16.22 -5.95
N LYS A 367 -37.21 17.11 -6.61
CA LYS A 367 -37.76 18.11 -7.55
C LYS A 367 -37.61 17.68 -9.03
N PHE A 368 -38.05 16.47 -9.37
CA PHE A 368 -38.32 16.09 -10.77
C PHE A 368 -39.67 16.66 -11.21
N ARG A 369 -39.78 17.99 -11.34
CA ARG A 369 -40.87 18.63 -12.07
C ARG A 369 -40.32 19.31 -13.31
N GLU A 370 -40.89 18.90 -14.44
CA GLU A 370 -40.69 19.30 -15.83
C GLU A 370 -39.56 18.63 -16.65
N PRO A 371 -39.89 18.03 -17.81
CA PRO A 371 -38.91 17.56 -18.77
C PRO A 371 -38.22 18.74 -19.44
N VAL A 372 -36.94 18.54 -19.76
CA VAL A 372 -36.05 19.47 -20.48
C VAL A 372 -36.68 19.88 -21.82
N ARG A 373 -37.53 20.91 -21.80
CA ARG A 373 -37.92 21.71 -22.96
C ARG A 373 -37.49 23.14 -22.68
N ARG A 374 -36.59 23.64 -23.53
CA ARG A 374 -36.03 24.99 -23.58
C ARG A 374 -34.84 25.30 -22.66
N SER A 375 -33.83 25.86 -23.32
CA SER A 375 -32.71 26.60 -22.75
C SER A 375 -33.19 27.73 -21.83
N LEU A 376 -32.95 27.60 -20.54
CA LEU A 376 -33.11 28.67 -19.55
C LEU A 376 -31.74 29.00 -18.91
N PRO A 377 -31.50 30.27 -18.56
CA PRO A 377 -30.16 30.81 -18.37
C PRO A 377 -29.42 30.19 -17.18
N ALA A 378 -28.10 30.23 -17.27
CA ALA A 378 -27.17 29.69 -16.29
C ALA A 378 -27.22 30.50 -14.99
N VAL A 379 -27.62 29.88 -13.89
CA VAL A 379 -27.22 30.35 -12.55
C VAL A 379 -25.79 29.90 -12.37
N ARG A 380 -24.86 30.86 -12.48
CA ARG A 380 -23.45 30.71 -12.14
C ARG A 380 -23.34 30.62 -10.63
N VAL A 381 -22.92 29.46 -10.11
CA VAL A 381 -22.29 29.38 -8.80
C VAL A 381 -20.79 29.31 -9.07
N PHE A 382 -20.16 30.47 -9.19
CA PHE A 382 -18.71 30.57 -8.99
C PHE A 382 -18.47 30.66 -7.49
N ARG A 383 -17.46 29.94 -7.00
CA ARG A 383 -16.61 30.52 -5.96
C ARG A 383 -15.65 31.48 -6.65
#